data_AF-A0A971LC45-F1
#
_entry.id   AF-A0A971LC45-F1
#
_cell.length_a   1.000
_cell.length_b   1.000
_cell.length_c   1.000
_cell.angle_alpha   90.00
_cell.angle_beta   90.00
_cell.angle_gamma   90.00
#
_symmetry.space_group_name_H-M   'P 1'
#
loop_
_entity.id
_entity.type
_entity.pdbx_description
1 polymer ?
#
loop_
_entity_poly.entity_id
_entity_poly.type
_entity_poly.pdbx_seq_one_letter_code
_entity_poly.pdbx_strand_id
1 'polypeptide(L)'
;GDDASNVSAIELSDNYSPGTLNDISIELAGGKAGPGGLAFFLVKYEGGVAGEEISRAELSKDESTGHLDLSGKTLVPGMRIIVTGEVEFTETSLTIILEGSELEIAAVTIDTAEKLKNLYKIEDTIDLGKINLDEDRPEVSLTTASLEFIHDFPDEIQVNTKLNLESRDQSGSTLIDHEFPVDHLQGKGTETVDFTEEFVDIWNSDASAMGFKFIDFNLSLQGGEVKIALGTTLSLQVVPEIGFERITTVPKEVEVPEELKKSPLQAFLMYLEVTNTSTVGFELAIYLSPEENPVEDNNAAKIGFAVKPAEGGRPGVYENTGNPITLDTDKLNYLTKGDVFYSQVEFIKTSGDTGAVTDNDYLEIRAWAQVDILVNKKEEGAE
;
A
#
# COMPACT_ATOMS: atom_id res chain seq x y z
N GLY A 1 1.03 0.49 -33.62
CA GLY A 1 -0.11 -0.19 -34.24
C GLY A 1 -0.42 -1.36 -33.36
N ASP A 2 -1.31 -1.13 -32.38
CA ASP A 2 -2.07 -2.09 -31.56
C ASP A 2 -2.93 -1.32 -30.53
N ASP A 3 -2.62 -0.05 -30.25
CA ASP A 3 -3.37 0.75 -29.24
C ASP A 3 -4.80 1.15 -29.65
N ALA A 4 -5.17 1.04 -30.94
CA ALA A 4 -6.47 1.49 -31.43
C ALA A 4 -7.63 0.50 -31.18
N SER A 5 -7.36 -0.72 -30.67
CA SER A 5 -8.40 -1.72 -30.40
C SER A 5 -9.03 -1.65 -29.01
N ASN A 6 -8.52 -0.76 -28.15
CA ASN A 6 -8.91 -0.72 -26.74
C ASN A 6 -10.14 0.15 -26.44
N VAL A 7 -10.66 0.88 -27.44
CA VAL A 7 -11.82 1.77 -27.27
C VAL A 7 -12.94 1.37 -28.25
N SER A 8 -14.20 1.40 -27.79
CA SER A 8 -15.38 1.11 -28.62
C SER A 8 -16.01 2.38 -29.20
N ALA A 9 -15.85 3.51 -28.52
CA ALA A 9 -16.27 4.83 -28.98
C ALA A 9 -15.34 5.92 -28.44
N ILE A 10 -15.31 7.05 -29.13
CA ILE A 10 -14.55 8.24 -28.75
C ILE A 10 -15.50 9.43 -28.75
N GLU A 11 -15.56 10.18 -27.66
CA GLU A 11 -16.30 11.43 -27.59
C GLU A 11 -15.36 12.61 -27.78
N LEU A 12 -15.67 13.45 -28.75
CA LEU A 12 -14.90 14.65 -29.06
C LEU A 12 -15.34 15.81 -28.17
N SER A 13 -14.41 16.70 -27.82
CA SER A 13 -14.71 17.92 -27.07
C SER A 13 -15.69 18.82 -27.83
N ASP A 14 -16.46 19.62 -27.08
CA ASP A 14 -17.41 20.60 -27.61
C ASP A 14 -16.76 21.95 -27.97
N ASN A 15 -15.43 22.08 -27.82
CA ASN A 15 -14.66 23.24 -28.24
C ASN A 15 -14.60 23.33 -29.77
N TYR A 16 -15.60 23.96 -30.38
CA TYR A 16 -15.63 24.12 -31.83
C TYR A 16 -14.97 25.43 -32.30
N SER A 17 -14.04 25.30 -33.24
CA SER A 17 -13.67 26.39 -34.14
C SER A 17 -13.45 25.81 -35.55
N PRO A 18 -14.15 26.33 -36.58
CA PRO A 18 -14.05 25.81 -37.94
C PRO A 18 -12.61 25.76 -38.44
N GLY A 19 -12.21 24.63 -39.04
CA GLY A 19 -10.88 24.45 -39.61
C GLY A 19 -9.74 24.28 -38.60
N THR A 20 -10.01 24.14 -37.28
CA THR A 20 -8.94 23.92 -36.29
C THR A 20 -9.01 22.58 -35.58
N LEU A 21 -10.12 22.26 -34.91
CA LEU A 21 -10.27 21.08 -34.06
C LEU A 21 -11.63 20.43 -34.31
N ASN A 22 -11.67 19.11 -34.25
CA ASN A 22 -12.90 18.33 -34.38
C ASN A 22 -13.74 18.74 -35.61
N ASP A 23 -13.08 18.92 -36.76
CA ASP A 23 -13.70 19.40 -37.99
C ASP A 23 -13.16 18.63 -39.20
N ILE A 24 -13.97 18.50 -40.24
CA ILE A 24 -13.50 18.05 -41.56
C ILE A 24 -13.81 19.16 -42.56
N SER A 25 -12.74 19.72 -43.12
CA SER A 25 -12.84 20.70 -44.19
C SER A 25 -13.20 20.01 -45.50
N ILE A 26 -14.14 20.60 -46.23
CA ILE A 26 -14.65 20.13 -47.50
C ILE A 26 -14.24 21.13 -48.58
N GLU A 27 -13.60 20.67 -49.64
CA GLU A 27 -13.30 21.50 -50.83
C GLU A 27 -13.73 20.78 -52.12
N LEU A 28 -14.38 21.53 -53.01
CA LEU A 28 -14.76 21.12 -54.36
C LEU A 28 -13.76 21.70 -55.38
N ALA A 29 -12.58 21.11 -55.51
CA ALA A 29 -11.55 21.57 -56.44
C ALA A 29 -11.98 21.32 -57.90
N GLY A 30 -12.08 22.38 -58.70
CA GLY A 30 -12.51 22.32 -60.11
C GLY A 30 -14.05 22.36 -60.31
N GLY A 31 -14.81 22.72 -59.28
CA GLY A 31 -16.26 22.90 -59.37
C GLY A 31 -16.89 23.63 -58.19
N LYS A 32 -18.21 23.52 -58.08
CA LYS A 32 -19.04 24.13 -57.02
C LYS A 32 -20.35 23.36 -56.85
N ALA A 33 -21.07 23.58 -55.76
CA ALA A 33 -22.37 22.98 -55.54
C ALA A 33 -23.41 23.52 -56.55
N GLY A 34 -24.23 22.60 -57.08
CA GLY A 34 -25.21 22.87 -58.13
C GLY A 34 -26.50 23.52 -57.63
N PRO A 35 -27.51 23.69 -58.49
CA PRO A 35 -28.76 24.41 -58.18
C PRO A 35 -29.57 23.83 -57.02
N GLY A 36 -29.39 22.55 -56.69
CA GLY A 36 -29.98 21.87 -55.53
C GLY A 36 -29.09 21.78 -54.29
N GLY A 37 -27.88 22.34 -54.34
CA GLY A 37 -26.85 22.21 -53.30
C GLY A 37 -26.19 20.83 -53.25
N LEU A 38 -25.24 20.69 -52.33
CA LEU A 38 -24.54 19.45 -52.02
C LEU A 38 -24.54 19.23 -50.50
N ALA A 39 -24.80 18.01 -50.04
CA ALA A 39 -24.81 17.68 -48.62
C ALA A 39 -23.87 16.52 -48.31
N PHE A 40 -23.17 16.63 -47.19
CA PHE A 40 -22.25 15.63 -46.64
C PHE A 40 -22.79 15.17 -45.30
N PHE A 41 -22.92 13.85 -45.14
CA PHE A 41 -23.48 13.23 -43.94
C PHE A 41 -22.47 12.27 -43.34
N LEU A 42 -22.01 12.54 -42.12
CA LEU A 42 -21.32 11.52 -41.33
C LEU A 42 -22.37 10.60 -40.71
N VAL A 43 -22.37 9.33 -41.09
CA VAL A 43 -23.33 8.35 -40.61
C VAL A 43 -22.62 7.15 -39.99
N LYS A 44 -23.28 6.49 -39.05
CA LYS A 44 -22.93 5.10 -38.67
C LYS A 44 -23.24 4.18 -39.84
N TYR A 45 -22.32 3.27 -40.19
CA TYR A 45 -22.53 2.37 -41.32
C TYR A 45 -22.38 0.91 -40.88
N GLU A 46 -23.50 0.20 -40.84
CA GLU A 46 -23.56 -1.19 -40.41
C GLU A 46 -24.20 -2.05 -41.50
N GLY A 47 -23.60 -3.21 -41.80
CA GLY A 47 -24.20 -4.21 -42.69
C GLY A 47 -24.51 -3.73 -44.12
N GLY A 48 -23.86 -2.67 -44.60
CA GLY A 48 -24.09 -2.13 -45.96
C GLY A 48 -25.16 -1.02 -46.04
N VAL A 49 -25.72 -0.58 -44.91
CA VAL A 49 -26.78 0.44 -44.86
C VAL A 49 -26.34 1.63 -44.02
N ALA A 50 -26.71 2.83 -44.46
CA ALA A 50 -26.53 4.06 -43.69
C ALA A 50 -27.50 4.09 -42.51
N GLY A 51 -26.96 4.19 -41.30
CA GLY A 51 -27.71 4.27 -40.05
C GLY A 51 -27.94 5.73 -39.64
N GLU A 52 -27.77 5.97 -38.33
CA GLU A 52 -27.94 7.28 -37.70
C GLU A 52 -26.97 8.34 -38.27
N GLU A 53 -27.50 9.53 -38.54
CA GLU A 53 -26.74 10.74 -38.87
C GLU A 53 -26.11 11.33 -37.61
N ILE A 54 -24.80 11.54 -37.66
CA ILE A 54 -23.99 12.06 -36.57
C ILE A 54 -23.71 13.54 -36.76
N SER A 55 -23.36 13.91 -37.99
CA SER A 55 -23.09 15.29 -38.39
C SER A 55 -23.44 15.50 -39.86
N ARG A 56 -23.68 16.77 -40.21
CA ARG A 56 -24.08 17.19 -41.54
C ARG A 56 -23.46 18.53 -41.91
N ALA A 57 -23.00 18.62 -43.16
CA ALA A 57 -22.60 19.86 -43.80
C ALA A 57 -23.41 20.05 -45.09
N GLU A 58 -23.82 21.29 -45.37
CA GLU A 58 -24.49 21.66 -46.61
C GLU A 58 -23.68 22.75 -47.34
N LEU A 59 -23.51 22.58 -48.64
CA LEU A 59 -23.02 23.59 -49.56
C LEU A 59 -24.23 24.09 -50.36
N SER A 60 -24.54 25.36 -50.17
CA SER A 60 -25.52 26.08 -50.98
C SER A 60 -25.02 26.26 -52.41
N LYS A 61 -25.94 26.56 -53.33
CA LYS A 61 -25.61 26.81 -54.73
C LYS A 61 -24.42 27.78 -54.85
N ASP A 62 -23.50 27.44 -55.73
CA ASP A 62 -22.28 28.18 -56.05
C ASP A 62 -21.16 28.12 -54.97
N GLU A 63 -21.37 27.47 -53.84
CA GLU A 63 -20.32 27.25 -52.82
C GLU A 63 -19.36 26.13 -53.23
N SER A 64 -18.08 26.29 -52.89
CA SER A 64 -17.02 25.32 -53.19
C SER A 64 -16.27 24.83 -51.95
N THR A 65 -16.59 25.36 -50.78
CA THR A 65 -15.92 25.04 -49.51
C THR A 65 -16.93 24.95 -48.38
N GLY A 66 -16.73 24.02 -47.44
CA GLY A 66 -17.57 23.88 -46.25
C GLY A 66 -16.88 23.11 -45.14
N HIS A 67 -17.61 22.87 -44.05
CA HIS A 67 -17.08 22.29 -42.82
C HIS A 67 -18.08 21.28 -42.25
N LEU A 68 -17.60 20.10 -41.88
CA LEU A 68 -18.37 19.07 -41.19
C LEU A 68 -17.93 19.03 -39.72
N ASP A 69 -18.71 19.71 -38.89
CA ASP A 69 -18.49 19.86 -37.45
C ASP A 69 -18.63 18.53 -36.71
N LEU A 70 -17.56 18.10 -36.02
CA LEU A 70 -17.52 16.91 -35.18
C LEU A 70 -17.48 17.25 -33.68
N SER A 71 -17.52 18.52 -33.29
CA SER A 71 -17.46 18.91 -31.88
C SER A 71 -18.65 18.37 -31.09
N GLY A 72 -18.35 17.82 -29.90
CA GLY A 72 -19.32 17.15 -29.04
C GLY A 72 -19.91 15.87 -29.62
N LYS A 73 -19.37 15.35 -30.74
CA LYS A 73 -19.87 14.12 -31.36
C LYS A 73 -19.14 12.89 -30.83
N THR A 74 -19.86 11.77 -30.81
CA THR A 74 -19.31 10.45 -30.52
C THR A 74 -18.96 9.74 -31.82
N LEU A 75 -17.69 9.43 -32.01
CA LEU A 75 -17.18 8.62 -33.11
C LEU A 75 -17.15 7.14 -32.72
N VAL A 76 -17.60 6.28 -33.62
CA VAL A 76 -17.58 4.81 -33.47
C VAL A 76 -16.93 4.16 -34.70
N PRO A 77 -16.38 2.94 -34.59
CA PRO A 77 -15.85 2.22 -35.74
C PRO A 77 -16.88 2.08 -36.88
N GLY A 78 -16.40 2.19 -38.12
CA GLY A 78 -17.24 1.97 -39.30
C GLY A 78 -18.07 3.18 -39.74
N MET A 79 -17.85 4.37 -39.20
CA MET A 79 -18.47 5.59 -39.72
C MET A 79 -18.07 5.89 -41.18
N ARG A 80 -18.99 6.49 -41.94
CA ARG A 80 -18.78 6.87 -43.35
C ARG A 80 -19.37 8.24 -43.64
N ILE A 81 -18.75 8.95 -44.58
CA ILE A 81 -19.31 10.17 -45.16
C ILE A 81 -20.08 9.80 -46.42
N ILE A 82 -21.35 10.16 -46.48
CA ILE A 82 -22.22 10.03 -47.65
C ILE A 82 -22.41 11.41 -48.26
N VAL A 83 -22.21 11.51 -49.57
CA VAL A 83 -22.38 12.76 -50.32
C VAL A 83 -23.59 12.64 -51.22
N THR A 84 -24.51 13.61 -51.16
CA THR A 84 -25.70 13.66 -52.02
C THR A 84 -25.93 15.06 -52.54
N GLY A 85 -26.42 15.19 -53.76
CA GLY A 85 -26.76 16.49 -54.37
C GLY A 85 -26.19 16.62 -55.76
N GLU A 86 -26.13 17.86 -56.23
CA GLU A 86 -25.65 18.20 -57.57
C GLU A 86 -24.34 18.98 -57.50
N VAL A 87 -23.46 18.73 -58.47
CA VAL A 87 -22.20 19.45 -58.63
C VAL A 87 -22.15 20.08 -60.01
N GLU A 88 -21.64 21.31 -60.09
CA GLU A 88 -21.34 22.00 -61.33
C GLU A 88 -19.83 21.99 -61.56
N PHE A 89 -19.41 21.48 -62.72
CA PHE A 89 -18.02 21.47 -63.14
C PHE A 89 -17.65 22.84 -63.72
N THR A 90 -16.62 23.48 -63.17
CA THR A 90 -16.00 24.68 -63.76
C THR A 90 -14.75 24.34 -64.56
N GLU A 91 -14.22 23.13 -64.36
CA GLU A 91 -13.05 22.59 -65.05
C GLU A 91 -13.32 21.19 -65.66
N THR A 92 -12.28 20.56 -66.24
CA THR A 92 -12.39 19.23 -66.87
C THR A 92 -12.52 18.07 -65.87
N SER A 93 -12.25 18.32 -64.59
CA SER A 93 -12.39 17.35 -63.51
C SER A 93 -12.82 18.04 -62.23
N LEU A 94 -13.61 17.34 -61.41
CA LEU A 94 -13.94 17.73 -60.04
C LEU A 94 -13.26 16.76 -59.08
N THR A 95 -12.59 17.30 -58.06
CA THR A 95 -12.07 16.52 -56.93
C THR A 95 -12.75 17.02 -55.66
N ILE A 96 -13.36 16.09 -54.91
CA ILE A 96 -13.87 16.39 -53.56
C ILE A 96 -12.73 16.05 -52.59
N ILE A 97 -12.25 17.07 -51.89
CA ILE A 97 -11.19 16.94 -50.90
C ILE A 97 -11.84 17.01 -49.52
N LEU A 98 -11.51 16.05 -48.66
CA LEU A 98 -11.94 15.98 -47.26
C LEU A 98 -10.67 15.95 -46.40
N GLU A 99 -10.41 17.03 -45.68
CA GLU A 99 -9.24 17.18 -44.82
C GLU A 99 -9.70 17.24 -43.36
N GLY A 100 -9.36 16.21 -42.58
CA GLY A 100 -9.64 16.18 -41.15
C GLY A 100 -8.64 17.05 -40.38
N SER A 101 -9.14 17.82 -39.42
CA SER A 101 -8.32 18.57 -38.47
C SER A 101 -7.83 17.70 -37.30
N GLU A 102 -7.08 18.30 -36.38
CA GLU A 102 -6.68 17.61 -35.15
C GLU A 102 -7.92 17.28 -34.30
N LEU A 103 -7.92 16.10 -33.67
CA LEU A 103 -9.01 15.68 -32.79
C LEU A 103 -8.67 16.00 -31.33
N GLU A 104 -9.56 16.73 -30.68
CA GLU A 104 -9.55 16.89 -29.22
C GLU A 104 -10.59 15.93 -28.63
N ILE A 105 -10.11 14.93 -27.91
CA ILE A 105 -10.92 13.87 -27.31
C ILE A 105 -11.29 14.28 -25.88
N ALA A 106 -12.57 14.21 -25.54
CA ALA A 106 -13.06 14.45 -24.18
C ALA A 106 -13.09 13.15 -23.35
N ALA A 107 -13.58 12.06 -23.95
CA ALA A 107 -13.74 10.78 -23.28
C ALA A 107 -13.68 9.60 -24.25
N VAL A 108 -13.48 8.41 -23.71
CA VAL A 108 -13.52 7.14 -24.44
C VAL A 108 -14.51 6.18 -23.78
N THR A 109 -15.16 5.36 -24.59
CA THR A 109 -16.01 4.26 -24.09
C THR A 109 -15.27 2.94 -24.22
N ILE A 110 -15.35 2.13 -23.17
CA ILE A 110 -14.78 0.79 -23.08
C ILE A 110 -15.93 -0.20 -22.84
N ASP A 111 -16.02 -1.23 -23.67
CA ASP A 111 -17.12 -2.20 -23.66
C ASP A 111 -16.75 -3.57 -23.03
N THR A 112 -15.50 -3.72 -22.58
CA THR A 112 -15.01 -4.96 -21.98
C THR A 112 -13.93 -4.66 -20.93
N ALA A 113 -13.91 -5.44 -19.86
CA ALA A 113 -12.89 -5.30 -18.81
C ALA A 113 -11.47 -5.57 -19.33
N GLU A 114 -11.32 -6.45 -20.33
CA GLU A 114 -10.03 -6.76 -20.94
C GLU A 114 -9.43 -5.54 -21.66
N LYS A 115 -10.26 -4.79 -22.41
CA LYS A 115 -9.82 -3.54 -23.04
C LYS A 115 -9.44 -2.49 -21.99
N LEU A 116 -10.16 -2.43 -20.88
CA LEU A 116 -9.84 -1.54 -19.75
C LEU A 116 -8.49 -1.90 -19.12
N LYS A 117 -8.26 -3.19 -18.84
CA LYS A 117 -6.97 -3.71 -18.34
C LYS A 117 -5.82 -3.30 -19.26
N ASN A 118 -5.98 -3.50 -20.57
CA ASN A 118 -4.96 -3.15 -21.56
C ASN A 118 -4.72 -1.63 -21.65
N LEU A 119 -5.76 -0.82 -21.51
CA LEU A 119 -5.65 0.65 -21.51
C LEU A 119 -4.81 1.15 -20.33
N TYR A 120 -5.06 0.63 -19.12
CA TYR A 120 -4.34 1.01 -17.91
C TYR A 120 -3.08 0.18 -17.63
N LYS A 121 -2.81 -0.83 -18.46
CA LYS A 121 -1.69 -1.79 -18.31
C LYS A 121 -1.69 -2.44 -16.93
N ILE A 122 -2.87 -2.88 -16.49
CA ILE A 122 -3.06 -3.51 -15.19
C ILE A 122 -2.61 -4.97 -15.28
N GLU A 123 -1.67 -5.35 -14.41
CA GLU A 123 -1.18 -6.71 -14.27
C GLU A 123 -2.09 -7.53 -13.34
N ASP A 124 -2.15 -8.84 -13.54
CA ASP A 124 -2.94 -9.75 -12.69
C ASP A 124 -2.31 -9.94 -11.30
N THR A 125 -1.03 -9.61 -11.15
CA THR A 125 -0.28 -9.69 -9.90
C THR A 125 0.49 -8.40 -9.69
N ILE A 126 0.41 -7.82 -8.50
CA ILE A 126 1.09 -6.58 -8.13
C ILE A 126 1.88 -6.83 -6.85
N ASP A 127 3.20 -6.67 -6.90
CA ASP A 127 4.06 -6.79 -5.71
C ASP A 127 3.92 -5.53 -4.84
N LEU A 128 3.51 -5.70 -3.58
CA LEU A 128 3.38 -4.62 -2.61
C LEU A 128 4.66 -4.44 -1.78
N GLY A 129 5.55 -5.42 -1.81
CA GLY A 129 6.84 -5.37 -1.14
C GLY A 129 7.13 -6.62 -0.31
N LYS A 130 8.33 -6.59 0.29
CA LYS A 130 8.84 -7.67 1.14
C LYS A 130 9.57 -7.12 2.34
N ILE A 131 9.52 -7.88 3.43
CA ILE A 131 10.23 -7.66 4.68
C ILE A 131 11.21 -8.83 4.84
N ASN A 132 12.49 -8.52 5.03
CA ASN A 132 13.47 -9.53 5.44
C ASN A 132 13.39 -9.68 6.96
N LEU A 133 13.39 -10.91 7.44
CA LEU A 133 13.28 -11.24 8.87
C LEU A 133 14.63 -11.78 9.36
N ASP A 134 15.18 -11.14 10.39
CA ASP A 134 16.43 -11.56 11.03
C ASP A 134 16.20 -12.82 11.89
N GLU A 135 17.25 -13.63 12.08
CA GLU A 135 17.22 -14.84 12.91
C GLU A 135 16.99 -14.52 14.40
N ASP A 136 17.63 -13.44 14.89
CA ASP A 136 17.60 -13.03 16.31
C ASP A 136 16.48 -12.01 16.63
N ARG A 137 15.37 -12.06 15.89
CA ARG A 137 14.29 -11.08 16.05
C ARG A 137 13.47 -11.32 17.32
N PRO A 138 12.92 -10.27 17.95
CA PRO A 138 12.08 -10.43 19.13
C PRO A 138 10.77 -11.16 18.77
N GLU A 139 10.21 -11.88 19.73
CA GLU A 139 8.83 -12.37 19.61
C GLU A 139 7.85 -11.19 19.75
N VAL A 140 6.75 -11.24 19.01
CA VAL A 140 5.72 -10.18 19.06
C VAL A 140 4.32 -10.75 19.25
N SER A 141 3.51 -10.01 20.02
CA SER A 141 2.05 -10.08 20.02
C SER A 141 1.51 -8.75 19.51
N LEU A 142 0.53 -8.81 18.62
CA LEU A 142 -0.05 -7.64 17.99
C LEU A 142 -1.50 -7.45 18.41
N THR A 143 -1.91 -6.19 18.57
CA THR A 143 -3.33 -5.83 18.65
C THR A 143 -3.98 -5.70 17.27
N THR A 144 -3.18 -5.41 16.24
CA THR A 144 -3.63 -5.33 14.85
C THR A 144 -2.44 -5.49 13.90
N ALA A 145 -2.66 -6.16 12.77
CA ALA A 145 -1.89 -6.04 11.55
C ALA A 145 -2.89 -6.00 10.40
N SER A 146 -2.98 -4.87 9.71
CA SER A 146 -3.97 -4.67 8.65
C SER A 146 -3.42 -3.84 7.49
N LEU A 147 -4.11 -3.95 6.36
CA LEU A 147 -3.91 -3.10 5.18
C LEU A 147 -5.24 -2.41 4.90
N GLU A 148 -5.24 -1.08 4.93
CA GLU A 148 -6.35 -0.26 4.47
C GLU A 148 -6.19 0.05 2.98
N PHE A 149 -7.23 -0.23 2.21
CA PHE A 149 -7.31 -0.01 0.78
C PHE A 149 -8.22 1.19 0.51
N ILE A 150 -7.62 2.33 0.18
CA ILE A 150 -8.35 3.54 -0.19
C ILE A 150 -8.48 3.55 -1.71
N HIS A 151 -9.71 3.49 -2.21
CA HIS A 151 -9.97 3.38 -3.65
C HIS A 151 -10.89 4.48 -4.18
N ASP A 152 -10.67 4.84 -5.44
CA ASP A 152 -11.49 5.76 -6.22
C ASP A 152 -11.55 5.25 -7.67
N PHE A 153 -12.64 4.54 -7.97
CA PHE A 153 -12.94 4.00 -9.29
C PHE A 153 -14.28 4.58 -9.78
N PRO A 154 -14.50 4.72 -11.10
CA PRO A 154 -15.84 4.93 -11.64
C PRO A 154 -16.85 3.90 -11.13
N ASP A 155 -18.10 4.32 -10.92
CA ASP A 155 -19.15 3.44 -10.38
C ASP A 155 -19.42 2.23 -11.28
N GLU A 156 -19.14 2.31 -12.57
CA GLU A 156 -19.30 1.21 -13.51
C GLU A 156 -18.16 0.18 -13.43
N ILE A 157 -17.07 0.47 -12.70
CA ILE A 157 -15.93 -0.42 -12.55
C ILE A 157 -15.94 -1.06 -11.16
N GLN A 158 -15.96 -2.38 -11.13
CA GLN A 158 -15.71 -3.14 -9.92
C GLN A 158 -14.36 -3.87 -10.03
N VAL A 159 -13.54 -3.73 -8.99
CA VAL A 159 -12.29 -4.46 -8.81
C VAL A 159 -12.47 -5.52 -7.74
N ASN A 160 -12.02 -6.74 -8.03
CA ASN A 160 -11.86 -7.81 -7.05
C ASN A 160 -10.41 -8.29 -7.13
N THR A 161 -9.79 -8.53 -5.99
CA THR A 161 -8.40 -9.01 -5.90
C THR A 161 -8.24 -9.82 -4.61
N LYS A 162 -7.07 -10.41 -4.40
CA LYS A 162 -6.73 -11.00 -3.12
C LYS A 162 -5.40 -10.45 -2.65
N LEU A 163 -5.31 -10.14 -1.36
CA LEU A 163 -4.03 -9.94 -0.69
C LEU A 163 -3.44 -11.31 -0.39
N ASN A 164 -2.27 -11.60 -0.95
CA ASN A 164 -1.49 -12.77 -0.63
C ASN A 164 -0.36 -12.40 0.32
N LEU A 165 -0.33 -13.08 1.46
CA LEU A 165 0.74 -13.02 2.45
C LEU A 165 1.53 -14.33 2.40
N GLU A 166 2.79 -14.23 1.99
CA GLU A 166 3.67 -15.36 1.76
C GLU A 166 4.90 -15.26 2.67
N SER A 167 5.33 -16.36 3.29
CA SER A 167 6.59 -16.44 4.02
C SER A 167 7.52 -17.49 3.44
N ARG A 168 8.83 -17.23 3.53
CA ARG A 168 9.86 -18.14 3.00
C ARG A 168 10.96 -18.42 4.00
N ASP A 169 11.45 -19.65 4.02
CA ASP A 169 12.67 -20.03 4.74
C ASP A 169 13.95 -19.54 4.02
N GLN A 170 15.11 -19.76 4.64
CA GLN A 170 16.41 -19.36 4.08
C GLN A 170 16.77 -20.07 2.76
N SER A 171 16.16 -21.22 2.49
CA SER A 171 16.33 -21.95 1.23
C SER A 171 15.46 -21.38 0.10
N GLY A 172 14.55 -20.45 0.43
CA GLY A 172 13.57 -19.88 -0.47
C GLY A 172 12.29 -20.71 -0.60
N SER A 173 12.11 -21.74 0.23
CA SER A 173 10.91 -22.58 0.26
C SER A 173 9.79 -21.84 1.00
N THR A 174 8.57 -21.90 0.45
CA THR A 174 7.39 -21.29 1.06
C THR A 174 7.00 -22.06 2.33
N LEU A 175 6.81 -21.33 3.44
CA LEU A 175 6.38 -21.88 4.73
C LEU A 175 4.89 -21.62 4.98
N ILE A 176 4.47 -20.38 4.82
CA ILE A 176 3.08 -19.94 4.95
C ILE A 176 2.68 -19.22 3.66
N ASP A 177 1.47 -19.49 3.19
CA ASP A 177 0.88 -18.90 2.00
C ASP A 177 -0.62 -18.74 2.25
N HIS A 178 -1.05 -17.51 2.53
CA HIS A 178 -2.44 -17.20 2.87
C HIS A 178 -2.99 -16.12 1.94
N GLU A 179 -4.20 -16.33 1.43
CA GLU A 179 -4.93 -15.40 0.61
C GLU A 179 -6.12 -14.79 1.36
N PHE A 180 -6.19 -13.46 1.41
CA PHE A 180 -7.30 -12.71 1.96
C PHE A 180 -8.09 -12.05 0.82
N PRO A 181 -9.40 -12.26 0.73
CA PRO A 181 -10.21 -11.63 -0.31
C PRO A 181 -10.29 -10.12 -0.09
N VAL A 182 -10.14 -9.36 -1.18
CA VAL A 182 -10.38 -7.92 -1.26
C VAL A 182 -11.37 -7.71 -2.40
N ASP A 183 -12.65 -7.88 -2.08
CA ASP A 183 -13.72 -7.92 -3.07
C ASP A 183 -14.55 -6.64 -3.07
N HIS A 184 -15.22 -6.38 -4.20
CA HIS A 184 -16.22 -5.32 -4.36
C HIS A 184 -15.68 -3.90 -4.19
N LEU A 185 -14.42 -3.64 -4.55
CA LEU A 185 -13.90 -2.27 -4.60
C LEU A 185 -14.55 -1.55 -5.78
N GLN A 186 -15.48 -0.64 -5.49
CA GLN A 186 -16.27 0.09 -6.47
C GLN A 186 -16.52 1.51 -5.96
N GLY A 187 -16.54 2.47 -6.88
CA GLY A 187 -16.71 3.86 -6.50
C GLY A 187 -15.56 4.36 -5.62
N LYS A 188 -15.87 5.37 -4.82
CA LYS A 188 -14.98 5.88 -3.79
C LYS A 188 -15.25 5.21 -2.45
N GLY A 189 -14.23 4.62 -1.85
CA GLY A 189 -14.39 3.89 -0.59
C GLY A 189 -13.09 3.50 0.08
N THR A 190 -13.25 2.77 1.19
CA THR A 190 -12.16 2.22 2.00
C THR A 190 -12.55 0.80 2.42
N GLU A 191 -11.64 -0.15 2.24
CA GLU A 191 -11.77 -1.52 2.72
C GLU A 191 -10.57 -1.86 3.59
N THR A 192 -10.73 -2.72 4.61
CA THR A 192 -9.64 -3.11 5.51
C THR A 192 -9.54 -4.62 5.56
N VAL A 193 -8.33 -5.15 5.35
CA VAL A 193 -8.04 -6.57 5.61
C VAL A 193 -7.17 -6.68 6.84
N ASP A 194 -7.67 -7.43 7.82
CA ASP A 194 -6.94 -7.84 9.02
C ASP A 194 -6.25 -9.19 8.75
N PHE A 195 -4.96 -9.26 9.05
CA PHE A 195 -4.11 -10.45 8.95
C PHE A 195 -3.24 -10.59 10.21
N THR A 196 -3.74 -10.13 11.36
CA THR A 196 -3.00 -10.10 12.63
C THR A 196 -2.49 -11.48 13.02
N GLU A 197 -3.33 -12.52 12.94
CA GLU A 197 -2.95 -13.89 13.32
C GLU A 197 -1.85 -14.42 12.40
N GLU A 198 -2.02 -14.30 11.08
CA GLU A 198 -1.03 -14.76 10.10
C GLU A 198 0.30 -14.00 10.20
N PHE A 199 0.26 -12.70 10.48
CA PHE A 199 1.47 -11.92 10.70
C PHE A 199 2.25 -12.44 11.91
N VAL A 200 1.56 -12.64 13.03
CA VAL A 200 2.17 -13.14 14.28
C VAL A 200 2.75 -14.54 14.08
N ASP A 201 2.01 -15.43 13.42
CA ASP A 201 2.46 -16.78 13.10
C ASP A 201 3.71 -16.77 12.23
N ILE A 202 3.75 -15.95 11.17
CA ILE A 202 4.94 -15.82 10.32
C ILE A 202 6.09 -15.21 11.10
N TRP A 203 5.85 -14.12 11.83
CA TRP A 203 6.88 -13.39 12.57
C TRP A 203 7.55 -14.29 13.61
N ASN A 204 6.81 -15.14 14.30
CA ASN A 204 7.34 -16.02 15.34
C ASN A 204 7.79 -17.41 14.81
N SER A 205 7.80 -17.63 13.48
CA SER A 205 8.24 -18.90 12.85
C SER A 205 9.71 -18.90 12.42
N ASP A 206 10.19 -19.95 11.77
CA ASP A 206 11.54 -20.01 11.15
C ASP A 206 11.65 -19.22 9.81
N ALA A 207 10.67 -18.35 9.51
CA ALA A 207 10.69 -17.54 8.30
C ALA A 207 11.88 -16.57 8.26
N SER A 208 12.43 -16.41 7.05
CA SER A 208 13.51 -15.45 6.72
C SER A 208 13.01 -14.25 5.93
N ALA A 209 11.81 -14.34 5.36
CA ALA A 209 11.18 -13.26 4.64
C ALA A 209 9.65 -13.38 4.70
N MET A 210 8.98 -12.23 4.62
CA MET A 210 7.54 -12.06 4.46
C MET A 210 7.29 -11.18 3.23
N GLY A 211 6.37 -11.58 2.36
CA GLY A 211 6.02 -10.87 1.13
C GLY A 211 4.53 -10.59 1.05
N PHE A 212 4.19 -9.44 0.46
CA PHE A 212 2.82 -8.98 0.25
C PHE A 212 2.59 -8.79 -1.24
N LYS A 213 1.53 -9.40 -1.78
CA LYS A 213 1.18 -9.27 -3.20
C LYS A 213 -0.32 -9.12 -3.34
N PHE A 214 -0.76 -8.36 -4.33
CA PHE A 214 -2.07 -8.62 -4.91
C PHE A 214 -1.95 -9.73 -5.94
N ILE A 215 -2.87 -10.68 -5.90
CA ILE A 215 -3.05 -11.73 -6.90
C ILE A 215 -4.50 -11.73 -7.38
N ASP A 216 -4.74 -12.38 -8.51
CA ASP A 216 -6.06 -12.47 -9.13
C ASP A 216 -6.72 -11.08 -9.29
N PHE A 217 -5.93 -10.05 -9.66
CA PHE A 217 -6.45 -8.70 -9.81
C PHE A 217 -7.39 -8.64 -11.01
N ASN A 218 -8.70 -8.54 -10.74
CA ASN A 218 -9.76 -8.69 -11.73
C ASN A 218 -10.64 -7.45 -11.78
N LEU A 219 -10.90 -7.00 -13.01
CA LEU A 219 -11.79 -5.88 -13.32
C LEU A 219 -13.07 -6.43 -13.94
N SER A 220 -14.19 -5.78 -13.63
CA SER A 220 -15.48 -6.06 -14.26
C SER A 220 -16.24 -4.75 -14.51
N LEU A 221 -17.03 -4.73 -15.59
CA LEU A 221 -17.86 -3.59 -15.96
C LEU A 221 -19.32 -3.85 -15.60
N GLN A 222 -19.86 -3.02 -14.70
CA GLN A 222 -21.27 -3.02 -14.35
C GLN A 222 -22.05 -2.35 -15.48
N GLY A 223 -22.91 -3.12 -16.16
CA GLY A 223 -23.72 -2.63 -17.28
C GLY A 223 -23.12 -2.82 -18.67
N GLY A 224 -21.92 -3.40 -18.77
CA GLY A 224 -21.31 -3.82 -20.04
C GLY A 224 -20.50 -2.75 -20.78
N GLU A 225 -20.55 -1.49 -20.35
CA GLU A 225 -19.66 -0.43 -20.85
C GLU A 225 -19.33 0.58 -19.75
N VAL A 226 -18.20 1.28 -19.89
CA VAL A 226 -17.79 2.41 -19.04
C VAL A 226 -17.27 3.55 -19.90
N LYS A 227 -17.65 4.77 -19.56
CA LYS A 227 -17.14 6.00 -20.17
C LYS A 227 -16.08 6.63 -19.28
N ILE A 228 -14.90 6.90 -19.84
CA ILE A 228 -13.75 7.42 -19.10
C ILE A 228 -13.29 8.71 -19.76
N ALA A 229 -13.27 9.81 -18.98
CA ALA A 229 -12.74 11.07 -19.46
C ALA A 229 -11.22 11.01 -19.61
N LEU A 230 -10.66 11.77 -20.56
CA LEU A 230 -9.21 11.85 -20.69
C LEU A 230 -8.58 12.45 -19.43
N GLY A 231 -7.50 11.83 -18.96
CA GLY A 231 -6.81 12.22 -17.73
C GLY A 231 -7.40 11.62 -16.45
N THR A 232 -8.53 10.89 -16.52
CA THR A 232 -9.06 10.16 -15.37
C THR A 232 -8.06 9.11 -14.88
N THR A 233 -7.71 9.19 -13.60
CA THR A 233 -6.84 8.22 -12.92
C THR A 233 -7.70 7.28 -12.10
N LEU A 234 -7.46 5.97 -12.23
CA LEU A 234 -8.00 4.96 -11.31
C LEU A 234 -7.05 4.88 -10.12
N SER A 235 -7.56 5.07 -8.90
CA SER A 235 -6.72 5.14 -7.70
C SER A 235 -6.97 3.96 -6.78
N LEU A 236 -5.89 3.29 -6.38
CA LEU A 236 -5.83 2.34 -5.29
C LEU A 236 -4.60 2.66 -4.45
N GLN A 237 -4.81 3.13 -3.23
CA GLN A 237 -3.76 3.36 -2.24
C GLN A 237 -3.86 2.29 -1.15
N VAL A 238 -2.70 1.78 -0.75
CA VAL A 238 -2.57 0.78 0.32
C VAL A 238 -1.86 1.44 1.50
N VAL A 239 -2.46 1.39 2.69
CA VAL A 239 -1.91 1.97 3.92
C VAL A 239 -1.79 0.85 4.96
N PRO A 240 -0.57 0.47 5.37
CA PRO A 240 -0.38 -0.53 6.41
C PRO A 240 -0.62 0.05 7.80
N GLU A 241 -1.20 -0.77 8.69
CA GLU A 241 -1.32 -0.50 10.12
C GLU A 241 -0.82 -1.70 10.92
N ILE A 242 0.13 -1.47 11.83
CA ILE A 242 0.58 -2.48 12.79
C ILE A 242 0.51 -1.87 14.18
N GLY A 243 -0.22 -2.55 15.07
CA GLY A 243 -0.33 -2.22 16.47
C GLY A 243 0.30 -3.30 17.31
N PHE A 244 1.35 -2.95 18.06
CA PHE A 244 1.99 -3.86 19.01
C PHE A 244 1.22 -3.92 20.31
N GLU A 245 0.95 -5.14 20.78
CA GLU A 245 0.51 -5.39 22.16
C GLU A 245 1.73 -5.62 23.05
N ARG A 246 2.61 -6.53 22.61
CA ARG A 246 3.76 -7.00 23.37
C ARG A 246 4.94 -7.31 22.45
N ILE A 247 6.14 -7.02 22.92
CA ILE A 247 7.39 -7.42 22.28
C ILE A 247 8.25 -8.10 23.35
N THR A 248 8.82 -9.27 23.05
CA THR A 248 9.70 -10.00 23.96
C THR A 248 11.05 -10.21 23.26
N THR A 249 12.13 -9.69 23.83
CA THR A 249 13.46 -9.87 23.24
C THR A 249 13.89 -11.32 23.28
N VAL A 250 14.81 -11.70 22.39
CA VAL A 250 15.55 -12.97 22.53
C VAL A 250 16.28 -12.97 23.89
N PRO A 251 16.29 -14.10 24.64
CA PRO A 251 17.07 -14.21 25.86
C PRO A 251 18.55 -13.96 25.63
N LYS A 252 19.16 -13.15 26.49
CA LYS A 252 20.59 -12.86 26.45
C LYS A 252 21.32 -13.54 27.59
N GLU A 253 22.29 -14.38 27.26
CA GLU A 253 23.18 -15.00 28.24
C GLU A 253 24.12 -13.96 28.87
N VAL A 254 24.30 -14.07 30.20
CA VAL A 254 25.17 -13.23 31.01
C VAL A 254 25.95 -14.13 31.97
N GLU A 255 27.28 -14.02 31.96
CA GLU A 255 28.13 -14.69 32.94
C GLU A 255 27.84 -14.17 34.34
N VAL A 256 27.67 -15.08 35.30
CA VAL A 256 27.54 -14.75 36.72
C VAL A 256 28.91 -14.25 37.22
N PRO A 257 29.03 -12.97 37.65
CA PRO A 257 30.27 -12.48 38.21
C PRO A 257 30.67 -13.29 39.46
N GLU A 258 31.96 -13.58 39.62
CA GLU A 258 32.49 -14.34 40.77
C GLU A 258 32.13 -13.68 42.11
N GLU A 259 31.99 -12.35 42.13
CA GLU A 259 31.49 -11.55 43.24
C GLU A 259 30.10 -11.99 43.72
N LEU A 260 29.20 -12.38 42.80
CA LEU A 260 27.87 -12.89 43.12
C LEU A 260 27.88 -14.32 43.68
N LYS A 261 28.97 -15.07 43.43
CA LYS A 261 29.16 -16.43 43.95
C LYS A 261 29.75 -16.44 45.37
N LYS A 262 30.30 -15.32 45.84
CA LYS A 262 30.91 -15.20 47.17
C LYS A 262 29.85 -15.11 48.26
N SER A 263 30.00 -15.92 49.32
CA SER A 263 29.11 -15.95 50.48
C SER A 263 29.78 -15.39 51.74
N PRO A 264 29.09 -14.58 52.57
CA PRO A 264 27.71 -14.11 52.40
C PRO A 264 27.63 -12.83 51.57
N LEU A 265 26.73 -12.83 50.60
CA LEU A 265 26.38 -11.66 49.81
C LEU A 265 25.43 -10.77 50.63
N GLN A 266 25.74 -9.47 50.75
CA GLN A 266 24.97 -8.54 51.57
C GLN A 266 23.84 -7.88 50.80
N ALA A 267 24.10 -7.41 49.58
CA ALA A 267 23.09 -6.80 48.72
C ALA A 267 23.44 -6.91 47.24
N PHE A 268 22.42 -7.04 46.41
CA PHE A 268 22.47 -6.83 44.97
C PHE A 268 21.58 -5.63 44.63
N LEU A 269 22.16 -4.58 44.06
CA LEU A 269 21.52 -3.30 43.78
C LEU A 269 21.54 -3.06 42.27
N MET A 270 20.40 -3.19 41.61
CA MET A 270 20.26 -2.93 40.18
C MET A 270 19.78 -1.49 39.93
N TYR A 271 20.45 -0.85 39.00
CA TYR A 271 20.17 0.49 38.51
C TYR A 271 19.80 0.44 37.03
N LEU A 272 18.78 1.19 36.68
CA LEU A 272 18.17 1.28 35.37
C LEU A 272 17.92 2.75 35.02
N GLU A 273 18.29 3.11 33.80
CA GLU A 273 17.90 4.36 33.15
C GLU A 273 17.29 3.97 31.80
N VAL A 274 16.04 4.37 31.56
CA VAL A 274 15.33 4.10 30.32
C VAL A 274 14.84 5.40 29.71
N THR A 275 15.16 5.60 28.44
CA THR A 275 14.73 6.74 27.63
C THR A 275 13.80 6.24 26.54
N ASN A 276 12.61 6.84 26.42
CA ASN A 276 11.64 6.57 25.38
C ASN A 276 11.35 7.85 24.60
N THR A 277 11.66 7.88 23.30
CA THR A 277 11.38 9.04 22.46
C THR A 277 10.03 8.96 21.77
N SER A 278 9.37 7.80 21.79
CA SER A 278 8.08 7.59 21.14
C SER A 278 6.94 8.29 21.89
N THR A 279 5.86 8.56 21.16
CA THR A 279 4.61 9.12 21.73
C THR A 279 3.76 8.09 22.48
N VAL A 280 4.25 6.86 22.64
CA VAL A 280 3.56 5.73 23.25
C VAL A 280 4.28 5.34 24.55
N GLY A 281 3.54 5.19 25.65
CA GLY A 281 4.07 4.65 26.90
C GLY A 281 4.17 3.13 26.87
N PHE A 282 5.07 2.59 27.68
CA PHE A 282 5.30 1.16 27.80
C PHE A 282 5.40 0.73 29.26
N GLU A 283 4.84 -0.42 29.58
CA GLU A 283 5.23 -1.20 30.75
C GLU A 283 6.37 -2.13 30.33
N LEU A 284 7.49 -2.05 31.03
CA LEU A 284 8.65 -2.92 30.80
C LEU A 284 8.76 -3.92 31.93
N ALA A 285 9.11 -5.16 31.59
CA ALA A 285 9.50 -6.18 32.55
C ALA A 285 10.84 -6.79 32.15
N ILE A 286 11.82 -6.73 33.05
CA ILE A 286 13.10 -7.44 32.92
C ILE A 286 12.99 -8.73 33.71
N TYR A 287 13.25 -9.85 33.04
CA TYR A 287 13.27 -11.19 33.62
C TYR A 287 14.71 -11.67 33.69
N LEU A 288 15.12 -12.14 34.87
CA LEU A 288 16.44 -12.74 35.09
C LEU A 288 16.24 -14.16 35.62
N SER A 289 16.82 -15.14 34.95
CA SER A 289 16.70 -16.56 35.33
C SER A 289 17.97 -17.34 34.96
N PRO A 290 18.38 -18.36 35.73
CA PRO A 290 19.40 -19.32 35.26
C PRO A 290 18.89 -20.22 34.11
N GLU A 291 17.57 -20.27 33.86
CA GLU A 291 16.97 -21.02 32.76
C GLU A 291 17.01 -20.22 31.44
N GLU A 292 17.16 -20.90 30.30
CA GLU A 292 17.31 -20.30 28.97
C GLU A 292 16.12 -19.43 28.52
N ASN A 293 14.93 -19.67 29.08
CA ASN A 293 13.71 -18.95 28.74
C ASN A 293 13.12 -18.21 29.98
N PRO A 294 13.66 -17.03 30.34
CA PRO A 294 13.30 -16.34 31.60
C PRO A 294 11.83 -15.97 31.76
N VAL A 295 11.11 -15.68 30.68
CA VAL A 295 9.69 -15.30 30.74
C VAL A 295 8.79 -16.48 31.13
N GLU A 296 9.17 -17.72 30.80
CA GLU A 296 8.40 -18.92 31.13
C GLU A 296 8.75 -19.50 32.51
N ASP A 297 9.87 -19.05 33.11
CA ASP A 297 10.30 -19.51 34.43
C ASP A 297 9.57 -18.78 35.57
N ASN A 298 8.73 -19.53 36.28
CA ASN A 298 7.98 -19.04 37.44
C ASN A 298 8.86 -18.56 38.61
N ASN A 299 10.14 -18.95 38.66
CA ASN A 299 11.08 -18.51 39.70
C ASN A 299 11.93 -17.30 39.26
N ALA A 300 11.78 -16.85 38.02
CA ALA A 300 12.56 -15.74 37.48
C ALA A 300 12.38 -14.48 38.32
N ALA A 301 13.46 -13.72 38.47
CA ALA A 301 13.39 -12.39 39.04
C ALA A 301 12.77 -11.44 38.01
N LYS A 302 11.46 -11.21 38.13
CA LYS A 302 10.72 -10.20 37.35
C LYS A 302 10.81 -8.82 37.99
N ILE A 303 11.28 -7.85 37.22
CA ILE A 303 11.42 -6.44 37.59
C ILE A 303 10.57 -5.61 36.64
N GLY A 304 9.44 -5.09 37.11
CA GLY A 304 8.49 -4.32 36.31
C GLY A 304 8.51 -2.82 36.57
N PHE A 305 8.40 -2.00 35.53
CA PHE A 305 8.33 -0.54 35.64
C PHE A 305 7.66 0.11 34.42
N ALA A 306 6.99 1.24 34.65
CA ALA A 306 6.33 2.02 33.62
C ALA A 306 7.27 3.10 33.06
N VAL A 307 7.37 3.18 31.74
CA VAL A 307 8.08 4.23 31.01
C VAL A 307 7.07 5.10 30.29
N LYS A 308 7.09 6.40 30.60
CA LYS A 308 6.15 7.37 30.04
C LYS A 308 6.41 7.60 28.54
N PRO A 309 5.39 8.05 27.78
CA PRO A 309 5.60 8.58 26.44
C PRO A 309 6.44 9.86 26.47
N ALA A 310 6.99 10.23 25.32
CA ALA A 310 7.57 11.53 25.08
C ALA A 310 6.48 12.61 24.99
N GLU A 311 6.70 13.74 25.67
CA GLU A 311 5.76 14.87 25.70
C GLU A 311 6.48 16.20 25.40
N GLY A 312 5.90 17.02 24.52
CA GLY A 312 6.43 18.36 24.22
C GLY A 312 7.86 18.37 23.66
N GLY A 313 8.23 17.32 22.90
CA GLY A 313 9.56 17.15 22.32
C GLY A 313 10.63 16.70 23.32
N ARG A 314 10.24 16.24 24.51
CA ARG A 314 11.14 15.67 25.51
C ARG A 314 10.88 14.17 25.65
N PRO A 315 11.93 13.32 25.68
CA PRO A 315 11.76 11.90 25.92
C PRO A 315 11.09 11.62 27.27
N GLY A 316 10.30 10.55 27.32
CA GLY A 316 9.90 9.94 28.57
C GLY A 316 11.11 9.25 29.21
N VAL A 317 11.30 9.44 30.52
CA VAL A 317 12.45 8.88 31.24
C VAL A 317 11.98 8.13 32.47
N TYR A 318 12.55 6.93 32.66
CA TYR A 318 12.52 6.20 33.92
C TYR A 318 13.96 6.12 34.45
N GLU A 319 14.18 6.52 35.71
CA GLU A 319 15.46 6.34 36.39
C GLU A 319 15.21 5.90 37.85
N ASN A 320 16.03 4.97 38.34
CA ASN A 320 15.97 4.53 39.73
C ASN A 320 17.31 4.75 40.47
N THR A 321 18.17 5.65 39.98
CA THR A 321 19.49 5.95 40.54
C THR A 321 19.46 6.30 42.03
N GLY A 322 18.38 6.95 42.50
CA GLY A 322 18.15 7.26 43.91
C GLY A 322 17.49 6.16 44.75
N ASN A 323 16.97 5.10 44.12
CA ASN A 323 16.29 3.98 44.79
C ASN A 323 16.51 2.68 44.00
N PRO A 324 17.67 2.00 44.18
CA PRO A 324 18.01 0.81 43.42
C PRO A 324 17.01 -0.32 43.64
N ILE A 325 16.84 -1.13 42.60
CA ILE A 325 16.06 -2.37 42.68
C ILE A 325 16.89 -3.41 43.43
N THR A 326 16.33 -3.94 44.51
CA THR A 326 16.94 -5.03 45.27
C THR A 326 16.30 -6.36 44.90
N LEU A 327 17.13 -7.41 44.83
CA LEU A 327 16.66 -8.80 44.81
C LEU A 327 16.76 -9.36 46.23
N ASP A 328 15.73 -10.08 46.66
CA ASP A 328 15.81 -10.83 47.91
C ASP A 328 16.81 -11.99 47.80
N THR A 329 17.20 -12.53 48.97
CA THR A 329 18.20 -13.59 49.06
C THR A 329 17.81 -14.85 48.30
N ASP A 330 16.53 -15.19 48.23
CA ASP A 330 16.06 -16.42 47.58
C ASP A 330 16.16 -16.29 46.06
N LYS A 331 15.73 -15.15 45.51
CA LYS A 331 15.90 -14.84 44.07
C LYS A 331 17.36 -14.74 43.67
N LEU A 332 18.19 -14.15 44.53
CA LEU A 332 19.61 -14.04 44.25
C LEU A 332 20.30 -15.40 44.26
N ASN A 333 20.02 -16.23 45.28
CA ASN A 333 20.51 -17.61 45.34
C ASN A 333 20.02 -18.44 44.16
N TYR A 334 18.81 -18.19 43.66
CA TYR A 334 18.29 -18.84 42.47
C TYR A 334 19.05 -18.41 41.21
N LEU A 335 19.23 -17.11 41.02
CA LEU A 335 19.94 -16.53 39.88
C LEU A 335 21.41 -16.99 39.78
N THR A 336 22.06 -17.22 40.92
CA THR A 336 23.50 -17.57 41.00
C THR A 336 23.75 -19.08 41.15
N LYS A 337 22.76 -19.94 40.89
CA LYS A 337 22.94 -21.41 40.95
C LYS A 337 23.95 -21.94 39.94
N GLY A 338 24.09 -21.28 38.80
CA GLY A 338 24.99 -21.66 37.72
C GLY A 338 26.11 -20.65 37.49
N ASP A 339 26.85 -20.86 36.40
CA ASP A 339 27.88 -19.93 35.93
C ASP A 339 27.34 -18.84 35.01
N VAL A 340 26.12 -19.02 34.51
CA VAL A 340 25.41 -18.08 33.62
C VAL A 340 23.98 -17.88 34.09
N PHE A 341 23.42 -16.73 33.75
CA PHE A 341 21.98 -16.47 33.79
C PHE A 341 21.56 -15.75 32.51
N TYR A 342 20.28 -15.84 32.19
CA TYR A 342 19.67 -15.22 31.03
C TYR A 342 18.86 -14.01 31.45
N SER A 343 18.96 -12.95 30.64
CA SER A 343 18.14 -11.74 30.76
C SER A 343 17.22 -11.64 29.56
N GLN A 344 15.95 -11.39 29.80
CA GLN A 344 14.96 -11.17 28.75
C GLN A 344 14.11 -9.95 29.10
N VAL A 345 13.78 -9.13 28.10
CA VAL A 345 12.97 -7.93 28.28
C VAL A 345 11.64 -8.09 27.55
N GLU A 346 10.55 -7.86 28.27
CA GLU A 346 9.19 -7.81 27.74
C GLU A 346 8.72 -6.34 27.77
N PHE A 347 8.21 -5.87 26.63
CA PHE A 347 7.58 -4.57 26.46
C PHE A 347 6.09 -4.79 26.27
N ILE A 348 5.25 -4.07 27.00
CA ILE A 348 3.80 -4.08 26.84
C ILE A 348 3.36 -2.65 26.62
N LYS A 349 2.60 -2.41 25.55
CA LYS A 349 2.05 -1.07 25.28
C LYS A 349 1.10 -0.65 26.41
N THR A 350 1.28 0.57 26.94
CA THR A 350 0.37 1.10 27.96
C THR A 350 -1.01 1.39 27.36
N SER A 351 -2.07 0.92 28.02
CA SER A 351 -3.45 1.08 27.55
C SER A 351 -3.86 2.56 27.47
N GLY A 352 -4.44 2.99 26.35
CA GLY A 352 -4.99 4.34 26.16
C GLY A 352 -4.09 5.31 25.40
N ASP A 353 -2.84 4.96 25.14
CA ASP A 353 -1.93 5.77 24.33
C ASP A 353 -2.16 5.53 22.83
N THR A 354 -2.53 6.60 22.11
CA THR A 354 -2.90 6.58 20.68
C THR A 354 -1.91 7.39 19.84
N GLY A 355 -0.63 7.02 19.93
CA GLY A 355 0.46 7.61 19.15
C GLY A 355 1.00 6.65 18.09
N ALA A 356 1.50 7.20 16.98
CA ALA A 356 2.26 6.45 15.99
C ALA A 356 3.74 6.40 16.40
N VAL A 357 4.35 5.23 16.25
CA VAL A 357 5.80 5.04 16.37
C VAL A 357 6.39 5.20 14.97
N THR A 358 7.47 5.97 14.86
CA THR A 358 8.16 6.26 13.60
C THR A 358 9.60 5.74 13.65
N ASP A 359 10.27 5.69 12.51
CA ASP A 359 11.66 5.22 12.39
C ASP A 359 12.68 6.05 13.21
N ASN A 360 12.31 7.25 13.66
CA ASN A 360 13.15 8.09 14.51
C ASN A 360 12.96 7.79 16.01
N ASP A 361 11.93 7.02 16.35
CA ASP A 361 11.63 6.69 17.72
C ASP A 361 12.48 5.51 18.20
N TYR A 362 12.99 5.61 19.43
CA TYR A 362 13.74 4.54 20.05
C TYR A 362 13.46 4.45 21.55
N LEU A 363 13.77 3.27 22.07
CA LEU A 363 13.84 3.01 23.49
C LEU A 363 15.28 2.61 23.83
N GLU A 364 15.93 3.40 24.67
CA GLU A 364 17.28 3.11 25.17
C GLU A 364 17.18 2.60 26.62
N ILE A 365 17.73 1.41 26.89
CA ILE A 365 17.83 0.85 28.24
C ILE A 365 19.31 0.81 28.63
N ARG A 366 19.65 1.47 29.73
CA ARG A 366 20.96 1.37 30.38
C ARG A 366 20.78 0.72 31.74
N ALA A 367 21.49 -0.38 31.96
CA ALA A 367 21.42 -1.17 33.18
C ALA A 367 22.81 -1.39 33.76
N TRP A 368 22.94 -1.29 35.09
CA TRP A 368 24.14 -1.70 35.81
C TRP A 368 23.78 -2.19 37.21
N ALA A 369 24.67 -2.95 37.84
CA ALA A 369 24.45 -3.46 39.18
C ALA A 369 25.65 -3.18 40.08
N GLN A 370 25.37 -2.93 41.36
CA GLN A 370 26.34 -2.90 42.44
C GLN A 370 26.11 -4.12 43.35
N VAL A 371 27.20 -4.74 43.77
CA VAL A 371 27.20 -5.90 44.67
C VAL A 371 27.97 -5.56 45.92
N ASP A 372 27.31 -5.68 47.07
CA ASP A 372 27.96 -5.52 48.37
C ASP A 372 28.23 -6.90 48.98
N ILE A 373 29.48 -7.16 49.37
CA ILE A 373 29.94 -8.45 49.90
C ILE A 373 30.52 -8.22 51.31
N LEU A 374 30.13 -9.07 52.27
CA LEU A 374 30.77 -9.07 53.58
C LEU A 374 32.06 -9.89 53.52
N VAL A 375 33.21 -9.22 53.51
CA VAL A 375 34.51 -9.88 53.66
C VAL A 375 34.84 -10.00 55.15
N ASN A 376 34.51 -11.13 55.76
CA ASN A 376 35.00 -11.45 57.09
C ASN A 376 36.49 -11.78 57.03
N LYS A 377 37.35 -10.83 57.41
CA LYS A 377 38.75 -11.12 57.69
C LYS A 377 38.81 -11.89 59.01
N LYS A 378 38.97 -13.21 58.98
CA LYS A 378 39.49 -13.92 60.15
C LYS A 378 40.89 -13.37 60.40
N GLU A 379 41.08 -12.64 61.50
CA GLU A 379 42.42 -12.50 62.06
C GLU A 379 42.86 -13.91 62.43
N GLU A 380 43.79 -14.48 61.65
CA GLU A 380 44.60 -15.59 62.13
C GLU A 380 45.29 -15.09 63.40
N GLY A 381 44.98 -15.76 64.51
CA GLY A 381 45.50 -15.41 65.82
C GLY A 381 47.02 -15.30 65.78
N ALA A 382 47.53 -14.19 66.30
CA ALA A 382 48.89 -14.15 66.79
C ALA A 382 48.96 -15.10 68.00
N GLU A 383 49.56 -16.27 67.80
CA GLU A 383 50.11 -17.10 68.88
C GLU A 383 51.25 -16.39 69.63
#